data_AF-V3ZY94-F1
#
_entry.id   AF-V3ZY94-F1
#
_cell.length_a   1.000
_cell.length_b   1.000
_cell.length_c   1.000
_cell.angle_alpha   90.00
_cell.angle_beta   90.00
_cell.angle_gamma   90.00
#
_symmetry.space_group_name_H-M   'P 1'
#
loop_
_entity.id
_entity.type
_entity.pdbx_description
1 polymer ?
#
loop_
_entity_poly.entity_id
_entity_poly.type
_entity_poly.pdbx_seq_one_letter_code
_entity_poly.pdbx_strand_id
1 'polypeptide(L)'
;SGVLLLSEEEKRTLISEGYPIPGKLPLTKQEEKNLKKIRRKIKNKISAQESRRKKKEYLETLEKRVEAYNQENTELKRKMDSLENNNRSLLSQLHKLQALVGKTSATQTGTVLMVLVLCFAVFLGGWSS
;
A
#
# COMPACT_ATOMS: atom_id res chain seq x y z
N SER A 1 -34.63 3.02 55.53
CA SER A 1 -33.78 2.01 54.86
C SER A 1 -33.72 2.31 53.38
N GLY A 2 -32.52 2.56 52.83
CA GLY A 2 -32.38 2.84 51.40
C GLY A 2 -32.47 1.56 50.56
N VAL A 3 -32.96 1.71 49.33
CA VAL A 3 -33.07 0.62 48.35
C VAL A 3 -31.71 0.43 47.67
N LEU A 4 -31.24 -0.82 47.60
CA LEU A 4 -30.02 -1.15 46.86
C LEU A 4 -30.34 -1.19 45.36
N LEU A 5 -29.74 -0.30 44.58
CA LEU A 5 -29.84 -0.31 43.12
C LEU A 5 -28.73 -1.19 42.54
N LEU A 6 -29.11 -2.34 42.00
CA LEU A 6 -28.25 -3.26 41.26
C LEU A 6 -28.64 -3.27 39.79
N SER A 7 -27.65 -3.31 38.89
CA SER A 7 -27.92 -3.51 37.47
C SER A 7 -28.44 -4.92 37.20
N GLU A 8 -29.15 -5.10 36.09
CA GLU A 8 -29.63 -6.42 35.69
C GLU A 8 -28.49 -7.43 35.49
N GLU A 9 -27.32 -6.98 35.02
CA GLU A 9 -26.14 -7.86 34.89
C GLU A 9 -25.53 -8.22 36.26
N GLU A 10 -25.55 -7.30 37.23
CA GLU A 10 -25.16 -7.61 38.61
C GLU A 10 -26.09 -8.64 39.24
N LYS A 11 -27.42 -8.47 39.11
CA LYS A 11 -28.42 -9.43 39.61
C LYS A 11 -28.25 -10.80 38.97
N ARG A 12 -28.12 -10.86 37.64
CA ARG A 12 -27.91 -12.12 36.90
C ARG A 12 -26.62 -12.81 37.33
N THR A 13 -25.53 -12.06 37.49
CA THR A 13 -24.24 -12.64 37.89
C THR A 13 -24.25 -13.11 39.34
N LEU A 14 -24.93 -12.39 40.24
CA LEU A 14 -25.15 -12.82 41.63
C LEU A 14 -25.90 -14.16 41.69
N ILE A 15 -27.03 -14.28 40.97
CA ILE A 15 -27.81 -15.53 40.90
C ILE A 15 -26.95 -16.67 40.33
N SER A 16 -26.21 -16.42 39.23
CA SER A 16 -25.38 -17.45 38.61
C SER A 16 -24.26 -17.98 39.51
N GLU A 17 -23.79 -17.15 40.45
CA GLU A 17 -22.74 -17.51 41.41
C GLU A 17 -23.33 -18.06 42.73
N GLY A 18 -24.66 -18.20 42.81
CA GLY A 18 -25.38 -18.72 43.98
C GLY A 18 -25.54 -17.73 45.12
N TYR A 19 -25.34 -16.43 44.88
CA TYR A 19 -25.52 -15.40 45.90
C TYR A 19 -26.98 -14.87 45.89
N PRO A 20 -27.61 -14.72 47.07
CA PRO A 20 -28.92 -14.09 47.17
C PRO A 20 -28.83 -12.62 46.75
N ILE A 21 -29.90 -12.10 46.12
CA ILE A 21 -29.97 -10.68 45.76
C ILE A 21 -30.22 -9.89 47.05
N PRO A 22 -29.29 -9.01 47.47
CA PRO A 22 -29.50 -8.19 48.64
C PRO A 22 -30.57 -7.13 48.32
N GLY A 23 -31.64 -7.08 49.12
CA GLY A 23 -32.79 -6.20 48.86
C GLY A 23 -32.88 -4.96 49.75
N LYS A 24 -32.16 -4.91 50.88
CA LYS A 24 -32.32 -3.88 51.92
C LYS A 24 -30.97 -3.47 52.50
N LEU A 25 -30.80 -2.18 52.79
CA LEU A 25 -29.67 -1.66 53.57
C LEU A 25 -29.95 -1.76 55.07
N PRO A 26 -28.91 -1.92 55.92
CA PRO A 26 -27.49 -2.06 55.57
C PRO A 26 -27.14 -3.47 55.08
N LEU A 27 -26.20 -3.56 54.15
CA LEU A 27 -25.61 -4.83 53.72
C LEU A 27 -24.78 -5.44 54.85
N THR A 28 -24.82 -6.76 54.98
CA THR A 28 -23.83 -7.47 55.80
C THR A 28 -22.45 -7.39 55.16
N LYS A 29 -21.39 -7.47 55.96
CA LYS A 29 -19.99 -7.52 55.46
C LYS A 29 -19.78 -8.59 54.39
N GLN A 30 -20.51 -9.70 54.48
CA GLN A 30 -20.43 -10.79 53.51
C GLN A 30 -21.08 -10.41 52.16
N GLU A 31 -22.24 -9.76 52.18
CA GLU A 31 -22.92 -9.31 50.95
C GLU A 31 -22.10 -8.22 50.24
N GLU A 32 -21.49 -7.30 50.98
CA GLU A 32 -20.57 -6.30 50.40
C GLU A 32 -19.38 -6.96 49.70
N LYS A 33 -18.77 -7.97 50.34
CA LYS A 33 -17.66 -8.74 49.78
C LYS A 33 -18.08 -9.49 48.51
N ASN A 34 -19.26 -10.11 48.52
CA ASN A 34 -19.80 -10.82 47.35
C ASN A 34 -20.07 -9.84 46.20
N LEU A 35 -20.73 -8.72 46.47
CA LEU A 35 -21.04 -7.70 45.46
C LEU A 35 -19.76 -7.11 44.84
N LYS A 36 -18.72 -6.86 45.65
CA LYS A 36 -17.40 -6.42 45.17
C LYS A 36 -16.77 -7.44 44.22
N LYS A 37 -16.87 -8.74 44.53
CA LYS A 37 -16.38 -9.83 43.66
C LYS A 37 -17.13 -9.87 42.33
N ILE A 38 -18.46 -9.74 42.35
CA ILE A 38 -19.30 -9.69 41.15
C ILE A 38 -18.96 -8.50 40.26
N ARG A 39 -18.89 -7.29 40.83
CA ARG A 39 -18.50 -6.07 40.10
C ARG A 39 -17.13 -6.21 39.44
N ARG A 40 -16.17 -6.82 40.15
CA ARG A 40 -14.84 -7.10 39.59
C ARG A 40 -14.91 -8.09 38.43
N LYS A 41 -15.69 -9.18 38.55
CA LYS A 41 -15.88 -10.16 37.47
C LYS A 41 -16.49 -9.54 36.22
N ILE A 42 -17.53 -8.72 36.37
CA ILE A 42 -18.17 -8.00 35.25
C ILE A 42 -17.16 -7.07 34.56
N LYS A 43 -16.42 -6.27 35.34
CA LYS A 43 -15.39 -5.37 34.78
C LYS A 43 -14.30 -6.13 34.01
N ASN A 44 -13.84 -7.25 34.56
CA ASN A 44 -12.84 -8.10 33.90
C ASN A 44 -13.38 -8.71 32.60
N LYS A 45 -14.64 -9.16 32.58
CA LYS A 45 -15.30 -9.70 31.40
C LYS A 45 -15.34 -8.65 30.28
N ILE A 46 -15.76 -7.43 30.59
CA ILE A 46 -15.81 -6.31 29.63
C ILE A 46 -14.40 -5.97 29.14
N SER A 47 -13.43 -5.84 30.05
CA SER A 47 -12.04 -5.52 29.69
C SER A 47 -11.40 -6.60 28.80
N ALA A 48 -11.63 -7.87 29.08
CA ALA A 48 -11.14 -8.97 28.26
C ALA A 48 -11.79 -8.99 26.87
N GLN A 49 -13.10 -8.71 26.78
CA GLN A 49 -13.79 -8.59 25.51
C GLN A 49 -13.26 -7.43 24.68
N GLU A 50 -13.07 -6.26 25.29
CA GLU A 50 -12.53 -5.08 24.63
C GLU A 50 -11.10 -5.31 24.13
N SER A 51 -10.27 -5.98 24.95
CA SER A 51 -8.91 -6.35 24.54
C SER A 51 -8.92 -7.27 23.32
N ARG A 52 -9.80 -8.28 23.30
CA ARG A 52 -9.96 -9.17 22.13
C ARG A 52 -10.45 -8.42 20.91
N ARG A 53 -11.42 -7.51 21.07
CA ARG A 53 -11.93 -6.67 19.98
C ARG A 53 -10.82 -5.83 19.36
N LYS A 54 -10.05 -5.09 20.18
CA LYS A 54 -8.92 -4.27 19.70
C LYS A 54 -7.87 -5.10 18.97
N LYS A 55 -7.55 -6.29 19.48
CA LYS A 55 -6.62 -7.20 18.79
C LYS A 55 -7.14 -7.63 17.42
N LYS A 56 -8.43 -7.95 17.33
CA LYS A 56 -9.09 -8.30 16.05
C LYS A 56 -9.03 -7.13 15.07
N GLU A 57 -9.44 -5.93 15.48
CA GLU A 57 -9.41 -4.73 14.65
C GLU A 57 -7.99 -4.37 14.16
N TYR A 58 -6.98 -4.54 15.02
CA TYR A 58 -5.58 -4.34 14.64
C TYR A 58 -5.13 -5.33 13.56
N LEU A 59 -5.47 -6.62 13.71
CA LEU A 59 -5.15 -7.63 12.70
C LEU A 59 -5.86 -7.35 11.38
N GLU A 60 -7.16 -7.05 11.39
CA GLU A 60 -7.91 -6.68 10.19
C GLU A 60 -7.31 -5.45 9.50
N THR A 61 -6.85 -4.46 10.28
CA THR A 61 -6.18 -3.27 9.73
C THR A 61 -4.85 -3.64 9.09
N LEU A 62 -4.08 -4.53 9.71
CA LEU A 62 -2.80 -4.99 9.17
C LEU A 62 -2.99 -5.78 7.87
N GLU A 63 -3.97 -6.67 7.83
CA GLU A 63 -4.34 -7.45 6.64
C GLU A 63 -4.73 -6.52 5.47
N LYS A 64 -5.57 -5.51 5.72
CA LYS A 64 -5.94 -4.48 4.72
C LYS A 64 -4.72 -3.72 4.19
N ARG A 65 -3.76 -3.36 5.07
CA ARG A 65 -2.53 -2.67 4.64
C ARG A 65 -1.66 -3.55 3.76
N VAL A 66 -1.50 -4.82 4.12
CA VAL A 66 -0.74 -5.79 3.31
C VAL A 66 -1.39 -5.96 1.93
N GLU A 67 -2.71 -6.06 1.87
CA GLU A 67 -3.44 -6.13 0.61
C GLU A 67 -3.22 -4.88 -0.25
N ALA A 68 -3.34 -3.68 0.35
CA ALA A 68 -3.09 -2.42 -0.35
C ALA A 68 -1.66 -2.33 -0.91
N TYR A 69 -0.65 -2.69 -0.11
CA TYR A 69 0.74 -2.70 -0.57
C TYR A 69 0.99 -3.74 -1.68
N ASN A 70 0.33 -4.90 -1.63
CA ASN A 70 0.44 -5.90 -2.70
C ASN A 70 -0.19 -5.39 -4.01
N GLN A 71 -1.32 -4.71 -3.93
CA GLN A 71 -1.97 -4.09 -5.09
C GLN A 71 -1.07 -3.00 -5.70
N GLU A 72 -0.57 -2.07 -4.87
CA GLU A 72 0.33 -1.00 -5.30
C GLU A 72 1.61 -1.55 -5.93
N ASN A 73 2.24 -2.54 -5.31
CA ASN A 73 3.44 -3.19 -5.84
C ASN A 73 3.17 -3.85 -7.20
N THR A 74 2.00 -4.46 -7.38
CA THR A 74 1.60 -5.06 -8.67
C THR A 74 1.43 -3.99 -9.74
N GLU A 75 0.82 -2.85 -9.42
CA GLU A 75 0.69 -1.73 -10.36
C GLU A 75 2.05 -1.11 -10.71
N LEU A 76 2.94 -0.93 -9.73
CA LEU A 76 4.28 -0.41 -9.96
C LEU A 76 5.09 -1.32 -10.88
N LYS A 77 5.03 -2.65 -10.66
CA LYS A 77 5.66 -3.63 -11.57
C LYS A 77 5.13 -3.52 -12.99
N ARG A 78 3.80 -3.43 -13.18
CA ARG A 78 3.21 -3.25 -14.51
C ARG A 78 3.68 -1.95 -15.19
N LYS A 79 3.80 -0.85 -14.42
CA LYS A 79 4.33 0.43 -14.93
C LYS A 79 5.80 0.30 -15.32
N MET A 80 6.60 -0.37 -14.50
CA MET A 80 8.01 -0.66 -14.79
C MET A 80 8.14 -1.42 -16.11
N ASP A 81 7.42 -2.54 -16.26
CA ASP A 81 7.44 -3.37 -17.47
C ASP A 81 7.04 -2.57 -18.72
N SER A 82 6.01 -1.73 -18.61
CA SER A 82 5.56 -0.86 -19.70
C SER A 82 6.63 0.16 -20.10
N LEU A 83 7.26 0.81 -19.12
CA LEU A 83 8.33 1.78 -19.37
C LEU A 83 9.57 1.12 -19.97
N GLU A 84 9.97 -0.05 -19.49
CA GLU A 84 11.08 -0.81 -20.04
C GLU A 84 10.83 -1.21 -21.50
N ASN A 85 9.61 -1.66 -21.81
CA ASN A 85 9.21 -1.99 -23.19
C ASN A 85 9.24 -0.77 -24.11
N ASN A 86 8.70 0.37 -23.65
CA ASN A 86 8.73 1.62 -24.40
C ASN A 86 10.16 2.10 -24.65
N ASN A 87 11.01 2.04 -23.64
CA ASN A 87 12.42 2.43 -23.75
C ASN A 87 13.16 1.53 -24.75
N ARG A 88 12.97 0.20 -24.67
CA ARG A 88 13.54 -0.74 -25.65
C ARG A 88 13.10 -0.45 -27.08
N SER A 89 11.82 -0.12 -27.28
CA SER A 89 11.27 0.26 -28.59
C SER A 89 11.91 1.55 -29.13
N LEU A 90 12.00 2.58 -28.30
CA LEU A 90 12.61 3.87 -28.66
C LEU A 90 14.10 3.71 -29.01
N LEU A 91 14.86 2.95 -28.22
CA LEU A 91 16.26 2.64 -28.52
C LEU A 91 16.42 1.92 -29.86
N SER A 92 15.55 0.96 -30.16
CA SER A 92 15.54 0.27 -31.46
C SER A 92 15.28 1.23 -32.63
N GLN A 93 14.34 2.17 -32.46
CA GLN A 93 14.06 3.20 -33.46
C GLN A 93 15.25 4.15 -33.64
N LEU A 94 15.90 4.58 -32.56
CA LEU A 94 17.10 5.40 -32.62
C LEU A 94 18.24 4.70 -33.36
N HIS A 95 18.50 3.42 -33.07
CA HIS A 95 19.53 2.64 -33.77
C HIS A 95 19.24 2.53 -35.27
N LYS A 96 17.96 2.33 -35.66
CA LYS A 96 17.56 2.30 -37.08
C LYS A 96 17.81 3.65 -37.76
N LEU A 97 17.44 4.75 -37.11
CA LEU A 97 17.67 6.10 -37.65
C LEU A 97 19.16 6.42 -37.76
N GLN A 98 19.96 6.10 -36.75
CA GLN A 98 21.43 6.26 -36.79
C GLN A 98 22.05 5.47 -37.94
N ALA A 99 21.61 4.24 -38.19
CA ALA A 99 22.09 3.43 -39.31
C ALA A 99 21.74 4.03 -40.68
N LEU A 100 20.56 4.66 -40.82
CA LEU A 100 20.15 5.36 -42.04
C LEU A 100 20.98 6.63 -42.26
N VAL A 101 21.15 7.45 -41.23
CA VAL A 101 21.95 8.69 -41.30
C VAL A 101 23.43 8.39 -41.54
N GLY A 102 23.99 7.36 -40.91
CA GLY A 102 25.38 6.94 -41.14
C GLY A 102 25.64 6.45 -42.57
N LYS A 103 24.62 5.87 -43.24
CA LYS A 103 24.71 5.46 -44.65
C LYS A 103 24.63 6.62 -45.63
N THR A 104 23.81 7.64 -45.33
CA THR A 104 23.63 8.79 -46.23
C THR A 104 24.82 9.73 -46.20
N SER A 105 25.44 9.97 -45.04
CA SER A 105 26.62 10.84 -44.92
C SER A 105 27.84 10.29 -45.68
N ALA A 106 28.13 8.99 -45.56
CA ALA A 106 29.28 8.38 -46.25
C ALA A 106 29.15 8.42 -47.78
N THR A 107 27.95 8.19 -48.32
CA THR A 107 27.73 8.11 -49.77
C THR A 107 27.60 9.49 -50.42
N GLN A 108 26.96 10.45 -49.76
CA GLN A 108 26.75 11.80 -50.32
C GLN A 108 28.02 12.65 -50.29
N THR A 109 28.88 12.54 -49.28
CA THR A 109 30.13 13.30 -49.25
C THR A 109 31.06 12.87 -50.39
N GLY A 110 31.12 11.58 -50.72
CA GLY A 110 31.93 11.06 -51.83
C GLY A 110 31.46 11.56 -53.20
N THR A 111 30.14 11.55 -53.46
CA THR A 111 29.59 12.03 -54.73
C THR A 111 29.71 13.55 -54.88
N VAL A 112 29.47 14.32 -53.80
CA VAL A 112 29.65 15.78 -53.82
C VAL A 112 31.12 16.14 -54.09
N LEU A 113 32.07 15.47 -53.45
CA LEU A 113 33.50 15.71 -53.72
C LEU A 113 33.88 15.37 -55.16
N MET A 114 33.39 14.25 -55.71
CA MET A 114 33.62 13.89 -57.12
C MET A 114 33.05 14.93 -58.09
N VAL A 115 31.84 15.42 -57.83
CA VAL A 115 31.22 16.48 -58.66
C VAL A 115 32.01 17.79 -58.56
N LEU A 116 32.47 18.17 -57.38
CA LEU A 116 33.32 19.37 -57.20
C LEU A 116 34.65 19.23 -57.95
N VAL A 117 35.32 18.09 -57.84
CA VAL A 117 36.57 17.81 -58.57
C VAL A 117 36.36 17.88 -60.08
N LEU A 118 35.26 17.29 -60.59
CA LEU A 118 34.91 17.37 -62.01
C LEU A 118 34.62 18.81 -62.46
N CYS A 119 33.86 19.58 -61.68
CA CYS A 119 33.60 21.00 -61.97
C CYS A 119 34.91 21.82 -62.01
N PHE A 120 35.81 21.62 -61.05
CA PHE A 120 37.13 22.29 -61.04
C PHE A 120 37.98 21.87 -62.24
N ALA A 121 38.01 20.59 -62.61
CA ALA A 121 38.77 20.10 -63.76
C ALA A 121 38.26 20.70 -65.08
N VAL A 122 36.95 20.83 -65.26
CA VAL A 122 36.35 21.47 -66.43
C VAL A 122 36.64 22.99 -66.44
N PHE A 123 36.56 23.66 -65.30
CA PHE A 123 36.80 25.10 -65.20
C PHE A 123 38.28 25.48 -65.43
N LEU A 124 39.22 24.69 -64.89
CA LEU A 124 40.66 24.89 -65.09
C LEU A 124 41.12 24.42 -66.47
N GLY A 125 40.59 23.31 -66.97
CA GLY A 125 40.89 22.81 -68.31
C GLY A 125 40.35 23.71 -69.42
N GLY A 126 39.19 24.34 -69.20
CA GLY A 126 38.60 25.31 -70.12
C GLY A 126 39.32 26.67 -70.16
N TRP A 127 40.11 27.02 -69.15
CA TRP A 127 40.97 28.22 -69.18
C TRP A 127 42.32 27.94 -69.87
N SER A 128 42.70 26.68 -70.03
CA SER A 128 43.98 26.30 -70.64
C SER A 128 43.89 26.00 -72.16
N SER A 129 42.75 26.25 -72.81
CA SER A 129 42.56 26.09 -74.27
C SER A 129 42.36 27.44 -74.97
#